data_AF-A0A7J6UL19-F1
#
_entry.id   AF-A0A7J6UL19-F1
#
_cell.length_a   1.000
_cell.length_b   1.000
_cell.length_c   1.000
_cell.angle_alpha   90.00
_cell.angle_beta   90.00
_cell.angle_gamma   90.00
#
_symmetry.space_group_name_H-M   'P 1'
#
loop_
_entity.id
_entity.type
_entity.pdbx_description
1 polymer ?
#
loop_
_entity_poly.entity_id
_entity_poly.type
_entity_poly.pdbx_seq_one_letter_code
_entity_poly.pdbx_strand_id
1 'polypeptide(L)'
;MADPTVCVTALEASALSAHKADGVTEVPPEKSEEQQQKATPHQKRKQKRQEEAEKVRKSIWGEPFREKKSRIRKGSVYGQLDSWNVVQVMVKGGDDVRQEVLAGQLVRVLQSIFDEARLPLWLKPYETIVVDANSGLMEMLTDTISIDALKKQFPDKSLDDIFRMAFSDSRDTLDRARNNFIESLAAYSLFSYFLA
;
A
#
# COMPACT_ATOMS: atom_id res chain seq x y z
N MET A 1 2.90 -15.72 11.63
CA MET A 1 2.00 -14.57 11.82
C MET A 1 2.34 -13.57 10.73
N ALA A 2 1.48 -13.49 9.71
CA ALA A 2 1.67 -12.57 8.58
C ALA A 2 1.34 -11.14 9.03
N ASP A 3 2.13 -10.18 8.58
CA ASP A 3 1.96 -8.74 8.86
C ASP A 3 0.67 -8.22 8.20
N PRO A 4 -0.31 -7.69 8.97
CA PRO A 4 -1.59 -7.19 8.45
C PRO A 4 -1.49 -5.86 7.68
N THR A 5 -0.28 -5.36 7.41
CA THR A 5 -0.04 -4.10 6.68
C THR A 5 0.01 -4.28 5.16
N VAL A 6 0.02 -5.52 4.66
CA VAL A 6 0.15 -5.82 3.22
C VAL A 6 -1.21 -5.76 2.53
N CYS A 7 -1.75 -4.57 2.22
CA CYS A 7 -2.82 -4.52 1.21
C CYS A 7 -3.07 -3.19 0.47
N VAL A 8 -2.26 -2.13 0.65
CA VAL A 8 -2.35 -0.94 -0.23
C VAL A 8 -1.05 -0.66 -1.00
N THR A 9 0.03 -1.39 -0.74
CA THR A 9 1.27 -1.28 -1.52
C THR A 9 1.35 -2.40 -2.56
N ALA A 10 0.98 -2.10 -3.80
CA ALA A 10 1.40 -2.90 -4.96
C ALA A 10 2.93 -2.81 -5.26
N LEU A 11 3.74 -2.49 -4.24
CA LEU A 11 5.16 -2.19 -4.35
C LEU A 11 6.05 -2.99 -3.39
N GLU A 12 5.51 -3.77 -2.43
CA GLU A 12 6.33 -4.43 -1.41
C GLU A 12 6.40 -5.96 -1.53
N ALA A 13 6.63 -6.47 -2.73
CA ALA A 13 6.83 -7.92 -2.95
C ALA A 13 8.24 -8.34 -3.32
N SER A 14 9.25 -7.47 -3.17
CA SER A 14 10.62 -7.79 -3.63
C SER A 14 11.70 -7.80 -2.54
N ALA A 15 11.36 -7.69 -1.26
CA ALA A 15 12.35 -7.40 -0.21
C ALA A 15 12.35 -8.30 1.04
N LEU A 16 11.78 -9.51 0.99
CA LEU A 16 11.93 -10.49 2.09
C LEU A 16 12.37 -11.87 1.58
N SER A 17 13.67 -12.01 1.33
CA SER A 17 14.39 -13.27 1.52
C SER A 17 15.89 -12.99 1.53
N ALA A 18 16.48 -12.89 2.73
CA ALA A 18 17.80 -13.41 3.08
C ALA A 18 18.29 -12.76 4.38
N HIS A 19 18.16 -13.46 5.50
CA HIS A 19 19.13 -13.41 6.59
C HIS A 19 18.92 -14.62 7.53
N LYS A 20 19.85 -15.57 7.49
CA LYS A 20 20.73 -15.96 8.61
C LYS A 20 21.34 -17.36 8.39
N ALA A 21 22.66 -17.44 8.34
CA ALA A 21 23.50 -18.34 9.14
C ALA A 21 24.97 -18.29 8.68
N ASP A 22 25.79 -17.72 9.57
CA ASP A 22 27.12 -18.14 10.07
C ASP A 22 28.26 -18.54 9.12
N GLY A 23 29.44 -18.00 9.46
CA GLY A 23 30.61 -17.90 8.60
C GLY A 23 31.64 -19.00 8.72
N VAL A 24 32.56 -18.99 7.75
CA VAL A 24 33.93 -19.52 7.83
C VAL A 24 34.82 -18.60 6.99
N THR A 25 35.98 -18.27 7.54
CA THR A 25 37.08 -17.47 6.97
C THR A 25 37.74 -18.13 5.76
N GLU A 26 37.88 -17.41 4.65
CA GLU A 26 38.89 -17.67 3.60
C GLU A 26 39.48 -16.36 3.04
N VAL A 27 40.78 -16.45 2.74
CA VAL A 27 41.77 -15.41 2.38
C VAL A 27 41.59 -14.96 0.90
N PRO A 28 41.91 -13.71 0.51
CA PRO A 28 41.56 -13.18 -0.81
C PRO A 28 42.61 -13.52 -1.88
N PRO A 29 42.22 -13.85 -3.13
CA PRO A 29 43.12 -13.73 -4.27
C PRO A 29 42.84 -12.47 -5.10
N GLU A 30 43.88 -12.14 -5.85
CA GLU A 30 44.19 -10.91 -6.54
C GLU A 30 43.25 -10.51 -7.69
N LYS A 31 43.40 -9.22 -8.06
CA LYS A 31 42.73 -8.53 -9.15
C LYS A 31 42.95 -9.20 -10.50
N SER A 32 41.87 -9.44 -11.24
CA SER A 32 41.89 -9.59 -12.69
C SER A 32 40.64 -8.97 -13.30
N GLU A 33 40.87 -7.84 -13.96
CA GLU A 33 40.33 -7.42 -15.26
C GLU A 33 38.81 -7.39 -15.50
N GLU A 34 38.36 -6.17 -15.79
CA GLU A 34 37.09 -5.73 -16.37
C GLU A 34 36.26 -6.80 -17.11
N GLN A 35 35.21 -7.29 -16.47
CA GLN A 35 34.03 -7.80 -17.16
C GLN A 35 32.83 -6.91 -16.84
N GLN A 36 32.69 -5.81 -17.60
CA GLN A 36 31.41 -5.14 -17.73
C GLN A 36 30.44 -6.07 -18.46
N GLN A 37 29.75 -6.93 -17.70
CA GLN A 37 28.63 -7.72 -18.19
C GLN A 37 27.50 -6.76 -18.62
N LYS A 38 27.47 -6.41 -19.92
CA LYS A 38 26.39 -5.64 -20.52
C LYS A 38 25.07 -6.42 -20.35
N ALA A 39 24.11 -5.81 -19.66
CA ALA A 39 22.79 -6.38 -19.43
C ALA A 39 22.17 -6.93 -20.73
N THR A 40 21.62 -8.14 -20.68
CA THR A 40 20.99 -8.78 -21.84
C THR A 40 19.78 -7.97 -22.33
N PRO A 41 19.41 -8.06 -23.63
CA PRO A 41 18.27 -7.32 -24.18
C PRO A 41 16.96 -7.54 -23.40
N HIS A 42 16.79 -8.74 -22.83
CA HIS A 42 15.64 -9.09 -21.99
C HIS A 42 15.64 -8.33 -20.66
N GLN A 43 16.79 -8.20 -20.00
CA GLN A 43 16.95 -7.44 -18.75
C GLN A 43 16.65 -5.95 -18.96
N LYS A 44 17.15 -5.36 -20.05
CA LYS A 44 16.88 -3.96 -20.41
C LYS A 44 15.39 -3.69 -20.66
N ARG A 45 14.68 -4.60 -21.34
CA ARG A 45 13.22 -4.49 -21.56
C ARG A 45 12.44 -4.60 -20.25
N LYS A 46 12.86 -5.47 -19.35
CA LYS A 46 12.24 -5.63 -18.03
C LYS A 46 12.42 -4.37 -17.17
N GLN A 47 13.63 -3.82 -17.12
CA GLN A 47 13.93 -2.57 -16.42
C GLN A 47 13.09 -1.40 -16.96
N LYS A 48 13.03 -1.24 -18.28
CA LYS A 48 12.20 -0.19 -18.89
C LYS A 48 10.73 -0.28 -18.49
N ARG A 49 10.15 -1.49 -18.46
CA ARG A 49 8.76 -1.70 -18.01
C ARG A 49 8.58 -1.32 -16.55
N GLN A 50 9.57 -1.65 -15.70
CA GLN A 50 9.55 -1.30 -14.29
C GLN A 50 9.55 0.21 -14.06
N GLU A 51 10.40 0.92 -14.78
CA GLU A 51 10.47 2.39 -14.72
C GLU A 51 9.18 3.05 -15.21
N GLU A 52 8.59 2.53 -16.30
CA GLU A 52 7.33 3.03 -16.84
C GLU A 52 6.17 2.85 -15.85
N ALA A 53 6.01 1.68 -15.24
CA ALA A 53 4.94 1.47 -14.28
C ALA A 53 5.18 2.25 -12.97
N GLU A 54 6.43 2.37 -12.52
CA GLU A 54 6.75 3.22 -11.36
C GLU A 54 6.42 4.68 -11.62
N LYS A 55 6.71 5.19 -12.81
CA LYS A 55 6.32 6.54 -13.23
C LYS A 55 4.81 6.72 -13.21
N VAL A 56 4.06 5.75 -13.72
CA VAL A 56 2.59 5.77 -13.68
C VAL A 56 2.10 5.75 -12.24
N ARG A 57 2.64 4.88 -11.38
CA ARG A 57 2.27 4.83 -9.96
C ARG A 57 2.54 6.16 -9.25
N LYS A 58 3.72 6.75 -9.44
CA LYS A 58 4.07 8.06 -8.88
C LYS A 58 3.15 9.17 -9.40
N SER A 59 2.71 9.09 -10.66
CA SER A 59 1.74 10.04 -11.20
C SER A 59 0.37 9.92 -10.53
N ILE A 60 -0.06 8.71 -10.15
CA ILE A 60 -1.38 8.46 -9.56
C ILE A 60 -1.37 8.75 -8.05
N TRP A 61 -0.46 8.10 -7.32
CA TRP A 61 -0.44 8.10 -5.85
C TRP A 61 0.56 9.08 -5.24
N GLY A 62 1.43 9.69 -6.05
CA GLY A 62 2.47 10.61 -5.58
C GLY A 62 3.64 9.91 -4.89
N GLU A 63 4.26 10.59 -3.93
CA GLU A 63 5.28 9.97 -3.07
C GLU A 63 4.62 8.94 -2.12
N PRO A 64 5.14 7.70 -2.03
CA PRO A 64 4.65 6.71 -1.07
C PRO A 64 4.75 7.23 0.36
N PHE A 65 3.81 6.84 1.23
CA PHE A 65 3.77 7.31 2.62
C PHE A 65 5.04 6.92 3.39
N ARG A 66 5.64 5.77 3.08
CA ARG A 66 6.92 5.34 3.64
C ARG A 66 8.04 6.34 3.35
N GLU A 67 8.12 6.85 2.12
CA GLU A 67 9.10 7.86 1.70
C GLU A 67 8.80 9.22 2.35
N LYS A 68 7.51 9.62 2.35
CA LYS A 68 7.03 10.84 3.03
C LYS A 68 7.42 10.84 4.51
N LYS A 69 7.23 9.71 5.20
CA LYS A 69 7.61 9.52 6.62
C LYS A 69 9.11 9.65 6.82
N SER A 70 9.93 9.03 5.97
CA SER A 70 11.41 9.17 6.02
C SER A 70 11.86 10.62 5.80
N ARG A 71 11.25 11.31 4.82
CA ARG A 71 11.51 12.72 4.53
C ARG A 71 11.18 13.63 5.72
N ILE A 72 10.01 13.45 6.34
CA ILE A 72 9.61 14.20 7.53
C ILE A 72 10.52 13.88 8.72
N ARG A 73 10.93 12.62 8.90
CA ARG A 73 11.85 12.22 9.98
C ARG A 73 13.16 12.97 9.93
N LYS A 74 13.75 13.09 8.74
CA LYS A 74 15.02 13.81 8.51
C LYS A 74 14.93 15.30 8.87
N GLY A 75 13.76 15.92 8.69
CA GLY A 75 13.52 17.32 9.03
C GLY A 75 13.00 17.56 10.44
N SER A 76 12.71 16.50 11.22
CA SER A 76 12.13 16.62 12.55
C SER A 76 13.21 16.76 13.61
N VAL A 77 13.05 17.71 14.53
CA VAL A 77 13.88 17.84 15.74
C VAL A 77 13.85 16.54 16.57
N TYR A 78 12.73 15.83 16.54
CA TYR A 78 12.51 14.56 17.26
C TYR A 78 12.85 13.32 16.44
N GLY A 79 13.37 13.47 15.21
CA GLY A 79 13.56 12.36 14.28
C GLY A 79 14.54 11.30 14.77
N GLN A 80 15.43 11.65 15.70
CA GLN A 80 16.40 10.70 16.29
C GLN A 80 15.78 9.77 17.33
N LEU A 81 14.57 10.06 17.84
CA LEU A 81 13.92 9.21 18.83
C LEU A 81 13.48 7.89 18.20
N ASP A 82 13.69 6.78 18.91
CA ASP A 82 13.23 5.45 18.46
C ASP A 82 11.70 5.33 18.47
N SER A 83 11.04 6.05 19.38
CA SER A 83 9.58 6.15 19.46
C SER A 83 8.97 7.08 18.43
N TRP A 84 9.78 7.75 17.60
CA TRP A 84 9.28 8.72 16.63
C TRP A 84 8.37 8.06 15.60
N ASN A 85 7.17 8.63 15.42
CA ASN A 85 6.20 8.16 14.45
C ASN A 85 5.43 9.34 13.84
N VAL A 86 4.88 9.12 12.66
CA VAL A 86 3.99 10.06 11.97
C VAL A 86 2.75 9.30 11.54
N VAL A 87 1.60 9.88 11.83
CA VAL A 87 0.29 9.43 11.42
C VAL A 87 -0.40 10.54 10.64
N GLN A 88 -1.32 10.17 9.74
CA GLN A 88 -2.15 11.12 9.00
C GLN A 88 -3.57 11.05 9.52
N VAL A 89 -4.13 12.20 9.84
CA VAL A 89 -5.50 12.33 10.36
C VAL A 89 -6.24 13.42 9.60
N MET A 90 -7.53 13.21 9.37
CA MET A 90 -8.47 14.22 8.92
C MET A 90 -9.22 14.76 10.14
N VAL A 91 -9.28 16.08 10.25
CA VAL A 91 -10.09 16.76 11.27
C VAL A 91 -11.46 17.05 10.66
N LYS A 92 -12.52 16.53 11.29
CA LYS A 92 -13.91 16.81 10.93
C LYS A 92 -14.53 17.70 12.00
N GLY A 93 -14.99 18.87 11.61
CA GLY A 93 -15.65 19.84 12.50
C GLY A 93 -17.02 20.21 11.95
N GLY A 94 -18.02 20.24 12.83
CA GLY A 94 -19.43 20.41 12.48
C GLY A 94 -20.18 19.10 12.21
N ASP A 95 -19.50 17.95 12.26
CA ASP A 95 -20.07 16.63 11.98
C ASP A 95 -20.02 15.73 13.22
N ASP A 96 -21.10 15.00 13.46
CA ASP A 96 -21.14 13.92 14.47
C ASP A 96 -20.55 12.63 13.88
N VAL A 97 -19.33 12.28 14.29
CA VAL A 97 -18.61 11.11 13.77
C VAL A 97 -18.93 9.79 14.49
N ARG A 98 -19.94 9.76 15.36
CA ARG A 98 -20.30 8.53 16.11
C ARG A 98 -20.80 7.40 15.21
N GLN A 99 -21.40 7.73 14.07
CA GLN A 99 -21.82 6.74 13.08
C GLN A 99 -20.60 6.08 12.41
N GLU A 100 -19.57 6.84 12.10
CA GLU A 100 -18.30 6.34 11.55
C GLU A 100 -17.58 5.44 12.56
N VAL A 101 -17.62 5.76 13.86
CA VAL A 101 -17.08 4.88 14.91
C VAL A 101 -17.80 3.51 14.90
N LEU A 102 -19.13 3.50 14.85
CA LEU A 102 -19.91 2.26 14.77
C LEU A 102 -19.59 1.48 13.48
N ALA A 103 -19.52 2.17 12.34
CA ALA A 103 -19.15 1.55 11.07
C ALA A 103 -17.76 0.90 11.15
N GLY A 104 -16.77 1.59 11.74
CA GLY A 104 -15.44 1.05 11.96
C GLY A 104 -15.41 -0.18 12.86
N GLN A 105 -16.24 -0.23 13.90
CA GLN A 105 -16.40 -1.41 14.76
C GLN A 105 -17.00 -2.59 13.98
N LEU A 106 -18.04 -2.34 13.18
CA LEU A 106 -18.67 -3.37 12.34
C LEU A 106 -17.70 -3.92 11.30
N VAL A 107 -16.86 -3.07 10.69
CA VAL A 107 -15.78 -3.50 9.79
C VAL A 107 -14.83 -4.48 10.50
N ARG A 108 -14.41 -4.18 11.74
CA ARG A 108 -13.50 -5.08 12.51
C ARG A 108 -14.15 -6.42 12.80
N VAL A 109 -15.42 -6.41 13.19
CA VAL A 109 -16.17 -7.65 13.47
C VAL A 109 -16.29 -8.49 12.21
N LEU A 110 -16.70 -7.89 11.08
CA LEU A 110 -16.83 -8.62 9.82
C LEU A 110 -15.49 -9.14 9.29
N GLN A 111 -14.41 -8.36 9.39
CA GLN A 111 -13.07 -8.85 9.07
C GLN A 111 -12.70 -10.07 9.92
N SER A 112 -12.97 -10.02 11.24
CA SER A 112 -12.69 -11.14 12.15
C SER A 112 -13.49 -12.40 11.78
N ILE A 113 -14.76 -12.23 11.37
CA ILE A 113 -15.60 -13.34 10.90
C ILE A 113 -15.04 -13.95 9.61
N PHE A 114 -14.61 -13.13 8.66
CA PHE A 114 -14.01 -13.61 7.41
C PHE A 114 -12.70 -14.38 7.67
N ASP A 115 -11.88 -13.88 8.60
CA ASP A 115 -10.63 -14.54 9.00
C ASP A 115 -10.92 -15.90 9.67
N GLU A 116 -11.89 -15.97 10.59
CA GLU A 116 -12.31 -17.22 11.26
C GLU A 116 -12.86 -18.25 10.25
N ALA A 117 -13.67 -17.79 9.28
CA ALA A 117 -14.21 -18.60 8.21
C ALA A 117 -13.18 -18.94 7.11
N ARG A 118 -11.95 -18.41 7.19
CA ARG A 118 -10.88 -18.56 6.19
C ARG A 118 -11.29 -18.11 4.79
N LEU A 119 -12.08 -17.05 4.72
CA LEU A 119 -12.47 -16.43 3.46
C LEU A 119 -11.41 -15.40 3.05
N PRO A 120 -10.96 -15.40 1.78
CA PRO A 120 -10.03 -14.39 1.28
C PRO A 120 -10.78 -13.08 0.98
N LEU A 121 -11.39 -12.48 2.01
CA LEU A 121 -12.13 -11.23 1.92
C LEU A 121 -11.42 -10.18 2.75
N TRP A 122 -11.38 -8.96 2.22
CA TRP A 122 -10.57 -7.90 2.81
C TRP A 122 -11.36 -6.61 3.05
N LEU A 123 -11.40 -6.20 4.30
CA LEU A 123 -11.88 -4.91 4.76
C LEU A 123 -10.77 -4.21 5.53
N LYS A 124 -10.67 -2.88 5.37
CA LYS A 124 -9.74 -2.05 6.14
C LYS A 124 -10.49 -1.29 7.23
N PRO A 125 -10.36 -1.69 8.51
CA PRO A 125 -10.75 -0.81 9.59
C PRO A 125 -9.79 0.38 9.63
N TYR A 126 -10.35 1.57 9.81
CA TYR A 126 -9.61 2.79 10.11
C TYR A 126 -10.14 3.37 11.43
N GLU A 127 -9.26 4.01 12.19
CA GLU A 127 -9.63 4.58 13.49
C GLU A 127 -10.39 5.90 13.34
N THR A 128 -11.41 6.09 14.18
CA THR A 128 -12.14 7.35 14.31
C THR A 128 -12.27 7.69 15.78
N ILE A 129 -11.93 8.92 16.15
CA ILE A 129 -11.97 9.42 17.52
C ILE A 129 -12.98 10.54 17.59
N VAL A 130 -13.99 10.38 18.42
CA VAL A 130 -14.93 11.46 18.76
C VAL A 130 -14.22 12.42 19.70
N VAL A 131 -14.16 13.70 19.34
CA VAL A 131 -13.58 14.75 20.19
C VAL A 131 -14.68 15.49 20.93
N ASP A 132 -15.79 15.80 20.24
CA ASP A 132 -16.99 16.42 20.80
C ASP A 132 -18.24 15.92 20.04
N ALA A 133 -19.44 16.35 20.45
CA ALA A 133 -20.71 15.99 19.82
C ALA A 133 -20.79 16.33 18.32
N ASN A 134 -19.97 17.27 17.85
CA ASN A 134 -19.92 17.71 16.45
C ASN A 134 -18.47 17.79 15.91
N SER A 135 -17.53 17.08 16.52
CA SER A 135 -16.15 17.05 16.00
C SER A 135 -15.46 15.73 16.25
N GLY A 136 -14.54 15.39 15.35
CA GLY A 136 -13.78 14.16 15.44
C GLY A 136 -12.54 14.15 14.57
N LEU A 137 -11.71 13.14 14.81
CA LEU A 137 -10.52 12.83 14.05
C LEU A 137 -10.71 11.49 13.36
N MET A 138 -10.36 11.40 12.08
CA MET A 138 -10.39 10.15 11.32
C MET A 138 -8.99 9.82 10.83
N GLU A 139 -8.56 8.58 10.99
CA GLU A 139 -7.34 8.07 10.38
C GLU A 139 -7.45 8.14 8.84
N MET A 140 -6.40 8.63 8.20
CA MET A 140 -6.33 8.70 6.74
C MET A 140 -5.74 7.44 6.15
N LEU A 141 -6.38 6.90 5.10
CA LEU A 141 -5.81 5.81 4.31
C LEU A 141 -4.63 6.31 3.47
N THR A 142 -3.44 5.86 3.82
CA THR A 142 -2.19 6.18 3.13
C THR A 142 -2.14 5.51 1.76
N ASP A 143 -1.46 6.14 0.79
CA ASP A 143 -1.24 5.59 -0.55
C ASP A 143 -2.54 5.26 -1.31
N THR A 144 -3.61 6.03 -1.06
CA THR A 144 -4.91 5.89 -1.73
C THR A 144 -5.29 7.15 -2.51
N ILE A 145 -6.19 6.96 -3.49
CA ILE A 145 -6.85 8.03 -4.24
C ILE A 145 -8.31 7.63 -4.45
N SER A 146 -9.22 8.60 -4.53
CA SER A 146 -10.61 8.30 -4.87
C SER A 146 -10.74 7.86 -6.34
N ILE A 147 -11.71 7.00 -6.62
CA ILE A 147 -12.00 6.57 -8.01
C ILE A 147 -12.37 7.77 -8.89
N ASP A 148 -13.10 8.75 -8.34
CA ASP A 148 -13.43 10.00 -9.04
C ASP A 148 -12.18 10.79 -9.44
N ALA A 149 -11.25 11.01 -8.50
CA ALA A 149 -10.00 11.72 -8.80
C ALA A 149 -9.15 10.93 -9.81
N LEU A 150 -9.11 9.60 -9.69
CA LEU A 150 -8.44 8.72 -10.66
C LEU A 150 -9.04 8.86 -12.07
N LYS A 151 -10.37 8.90 -12.19
CA LYS A 151 -11.07 9.06 -13.46
C LYS A 151 -10.90 10.45 -14.07
N LYS A 152 -10.83 11.50 -13.24
CA LYS A 152 -10.48 12.85 -13.70
C LYS A 152 -9.08 12.92 -14.28
N GLN A 153 -8.13 12.16 -13.72
CA GLN A 153 -6.77 12.08 -14.24
C GLN A 153 -6.68 11.26 -15.54
N PHE A 154 -7.55 10.26 -15.71
CA PHE A 154 -7.60 9.38 -16.89
C PHE A 154 -9.02 9.26 -17.47
N PRO A 155 -9.55 10.33 -18.10
CA PRO A 155 -10.96 10.39 -18.53
C PRO A 155 -11.34 9.29 -19.54
N ASP A 156 -10.44 8.97 -20.48
CA ASP A 156 -10.73 8.04 -21.58
C ASP A 156 -10.30 6.59 -21.31
N LYS A 157 -9.95 6.24 -20.06
CA LYS A 157 -9.43 4.91 -19.72
C LYS A 157 -10.36 4.16 -18.78
N SER A 158 -10.53 2.87 -19.02
CA SER A 158 -11.21 1.99 -18.06
C SER A 158 -10.36 1.77 -16.81
N LEU A 159 -10.96 1.26 -15.72
CA LEU A 159 -10.17 0.89 -14.54
C LEU A 159 -9.18 -0.24 -14.86
N ASP A 160 -9.55 -1.20 -15.72
CA ASP A 160 -8.62 -2.26 -16.15
C ASP A 160 -7.43 -1.69 -16.93
N ASP A 161 -7.65 -0.69 -17.79
CA ASP A 161 -6.56 -0.02 -18.52
C ASP A 161 -5.58 0.65 -17.54
N ILE A 162 -6.11 1.32 -16.52
CA ILE A 162 -5.30 1.98 -15.48
C ILE A 162 -4.50 0.94 -14.69
N PHE A 163 -5.11 -0.19 -14.32
CA PHE A 163 -4.42 -1.30 -13.64
C PHE A 163 -3.30 -1.88 -14.51
N ARG A 164 -3.55 -2.10 -15.80
CA ARG A 164 -2.53 -2.58 -16.75
C ARG A 164 -1.37 -1.60 -16.88
N MET A 165 -1.64 -0.30 -16.86
CA MET A 165 -0.60 0.72 -16.91
C MET A 165 0.21 0.77 -15.62
N ALA A 166 -0.46 0.82 -14.46
CA ALA A 166 0.15 0.94 -13.13
C ALA A 166 0.91 -0.31 -12.68
N PHE A 167 0.50 -1.50 -13.14
CA PHE A 167 1.09 -2.79 -12.76
C PHE A 167 1.72 -3.52 -13.95
N SER A 168 2.26 -2.77 -14.91
CA SER A 168 2.90 -3.32 -16.12
C SER A 168 4.27 -3.99 -15.89
N ASP A 169 4.81 -3.93 -14.67
CA ASP A 169 6.10 -4.50 -14.26
C ASP A 169 6.20 -6.00 -14.50
N SER A 170 5.14 -6.72 -14.11
CA SER A 170 5.07 -8.16 -14.21
C SER A 170 3.62 -8.61 -14.26
N ARG A 171 3.39 -9.78 -14.87
CA ARG A 171 2.05 -10.37 -14.93
C ARG A 171 1.53 -10.72 -13.52
N ASP A 172 2.41 -11.25 -12.66
CA ASP A 172 2.07 -11.59 -11.28
C ASP A 172 1.60 -10.37 -10.48
N THR A 173 2.26 -9.22 -10.65
CA THR A 173 1.86 -7.96 -10.00
C THR A 173 0.46 -7.52 -10.41
N LEU A 174 0.14 -7.61 -11.70
CA LEU A 174 -1.19 -7.26 -12.21
C LEU A 174 -2.27 -8.22 -11.71
N ASP A 175 -1.99 -9.53 -11.73
CA ASP A 175 -2.94 -10.55 -11.29
C ASP A 175 -3.20 -10.43 -9.78
N ARG A 176 -2.17 -10.14 -8.99
CA ARG A 176 -2.32 -9.82 -7.55
C ARG A 176 -3.12 -8.55 -7.30
N ALA A 177 -2.86 -7.47 -8.03
CA ALA A 177 -3.63 -6.23 -7.89
C ALA A 177 -5.12 -6.45 -8.20
N ARG A 178 -5.43 -7.26 -9.21
CA ARG A 178 -6.80 -7.65 -9.55
C ARG A 178 -7.45 -8.51 -8.48
N ASN A 179 -6.73 -9.49 -7.93
CA ASN A 179 -7.25 -10.30 -6.83
C ASN A 179 -7.58 -9.43 -5.62
N ASN A 180 -6.68 -8.54 -5.20
CA ASN A 180 -6.94 -7.59 -4.11
C ASN A 180 -8.18 -6.73 -4.39
N PHE A 181 -8.37 -6.27 -5.63
CA PHE A 181 -9.57 -5.52 -6.01
C PHE A 181 -10.84 -6.36 -5.89
N ILE A 182 -10.83 -7.61 -6.35
CA ILE A 182 -11.98 -8.52 -6.29
C ILE A 182 -12.33 -8.87 -4.83
N GLU A 183 -11.33 -9.25 -4.04
CA GLU A 183 -11.50 -9.65 -2.63
C GLU A 183 -12.05 -8.49 -1.79
N SER A 184 -11.52 -7.28 -1.98
CA SER A 184 -12.01 -6.08 -1.29
C SER A 184 -13.39 -5.65 -1.79
N LEU A 185 -13.63 -5.67 -3.10
CA LEU A 185 -14.94 -5.31 -3.67
C LEU A 185 -16.03 -6.26 -3.15
N ALA A 186 -15.77 -7.57 -3.13
CA ALA A 186 -16.72 -8.55 -2.61
C ALA A 186 -17.01 -8.31 -1.12
N ALA A 187 -15.98 -8.06 -0.32
CA ALA A 187 -16.12 -7.79 1.11
C ALA A 187 -16.94 -6.52 1.38
N TYR A 188 -16.60 -5.39 0.75
CA TYR A 188 -17.32 -4.12 0.91
C TYR A 188 -18.73 -4.17 0.31
N SER A 189 -18.99 -5.01 -0.69
CA SER A 189 -20.34 -5.25 -1.22
C SER A 189 -21.22 -5.95 -0.19
N LEU A 190 -20.71 -6.98 0.49
CA LEU A 190 -21.41 -7.65 1.59
C LEU A 190 -21.62 -6.71 2.78
N PHE A 191 -20.58 -5.97 3.17
CA PHE A 191 -20.67 -4.97 4.23
C PHE A 191 -21.79 -3.95 3.96
N SER A 192 -21.83 -3.41 2.74
CA SER A 192 -22.85 -2.43 2.35
C SER A 192 -24.25 -3.07 2.30
N TYR A 193 -24.37 -4.32 1.86
CA TYR A 193 -25.64 -5.04 1.85
C TYR A 193 -26.19 -5.28 3.26
N PHE A 194 -25.34 -5.59 4.24
CA PHE A 194 -25.77 -5.84 5.62
C PHE A 194 -26.14 -4.58 6.39
N LEU A 195 -25.62 -3.41 5.99
CA LEU A 195 -25.83 -2.14 6.68
C LEU A 195 -26.78 -1.18 5.94
N ALA A 196 -27.26 -1.57 4.76
CA ALA A 196 -28.25 -0.84 3.99
C ALA A 196 -29.63 -0.84 4.65
#